data_AF-A0A1H7E0T0-F1
#
_entry.id   AF-A0A1H7E0T0-F1
#
_cell.length_a   1.000
_cell.length_b   1.000
_cell.length_c   1.000
_cell.angle_alpha   90.00
_cell.angle_beta   90.00
_cell.angle_gamma   90.00
#
_symmetry.space_group_name_H-M   'P 1'
#
loop_
_entity.id
_entity.type
_entity.pdbx_description
1 polymer ?
#
loop_
_entity_poly.entity_id
_entity_poly.type
_entity_poly.pdbx_seq_one_letter_code
_entity_poly.pdbx_strand_id
1 'polypeptide(L)'
;MKLSRYQRQPILAPAYDLLSTVAYTPAEDAALKFHRSRAWESFTYRELETIADKARLPSHLIISTAKETVERFDGLWEQEKTHLPFSGEVIAAIEKHRKRLAV
;
A
#
# COMPACT_ATOMS: atom_id res chain seq x y z
N MET A 1 10.58 40.03 27.81
CA MET A 1 10.55 39.44 26.46
C MET A 1 10.49 37.92 26.59
N LYS A 2 9.28 37.32 26.56
CA LYS A 2 9.09 35.86 26.61
C LYS A 2 8.99 35.35 25.17
N LEU A 3 9.94 34.54 24.74
CA LEU A 3 9.90 33.83 23.46
C LEU A 3 8.72 32.85 23.50
N SER A 4 7.69 33.09 22.70
CA SER A 4 6.59 32.14 22.50
C SER A 4 7.16 30.90 21.80
N ARG A 5 7.20 29.78 22.51
CA ARG A 5 7.49 28.47 21.91
C ARG A 5 6.36 28.14 20.93
N TYR A 6 6.62 28.22 19.62
CA TYR A 6 5.73 27.67 18.61
C TYR A 6 5.64 26.15 18.81
N GLN A 7 4.57 25.67 19.44
CA GLN A 7 4.20 24.26 19.39
C GLN A 7 3.69 23.98 17.97
N ARG A 8 4.57 23.50 17.10
CA ARG A 8 4.16 22.97 15.80
C ARG A 8 3.50 21.62 16.07
N GLN A 9 2.22 21.49 15.75
CA GLN A 9 1.52 20.20 15.73
C GLN A 9 1.78 19.57 14.36
N PRO A 10 2.72 18.61 14.24
CA PRO A 10 2.97 17.98 12.95
C PRO A 10 1.74 17.18 12.52
N ILE A 11 1.36 17.34 11.26
CA ILE A 11 0.34 16.53 10.59
C ILE A 11 1.01 15.73 9.48
N LEU A 12 0.41 14.58 9.13
CA LEU A 12 0.87 13.81 7.98
C LEU A 12 0.59 14.61 6.70
N ALA A 13 1.63 14.80 5.89
CA ALA A 13 1.46 15.28 4.53
C ALA A 13 0.79 14.19 3.67
N PRO A 14 0.14 14.57 2.55
CA PRO A 14 -0.32 13.59 1.57
C PRO A 14 0.82 12.66 1.13
N ALA A 15 0.49 11.40 0.86
CA ALA A 15 1.45 10.47 0.27
C ALA A 15 1.82 10.93 -1.15
N TYR A 16 3.11 10.82 -1.48
CA TYR A 16 3.67 11.16 -2.78
C TYR A 16 4.63 10.05 -3.23
N ASP A 17 5.07 10.12 -4.48
CA ASP A 17 5.99 9.14 -5.07
C ASP A 17 5.44 7.70 -5.04
N LEU A 18 4.14 7.56 -5.32
CA LEU A 18 3.48 6.27 -5.48
C LEU A 18 3.75 5.74 -6.89
N LEU A 19 4.74 4.85 -7.01
CA LEU A 19 5.12 4.21 -8.27
C LEU A 19 5.17 2.69 -8.10
N SER A 20 4.60 1.96 -9.07
CA SER A 20 4.82 0.52 -9.17
C SER A 20 6.18 0.24 -9.81
N THR A 21 7.09 -0.38 -9.05
CA THR A 21 8.43 -0.75 -9.53
C THR A 21 8.48 -2.15 -10.13
N VAL A 22 7.37 -2.90 -10.08
CA VAL A 22 7.26 -4.31 -10.47
C VAL A 22 7.68 -4.54 -11.93
N ALA A 23 7.39 -3.59 -12.82
CA ALA A 23 7.76 -3.71 -14.23
C ALA A 23 9.26 -3.52 -14.49
N TYR A 24 10.01 -2.97 -13.53
CA TYR A 24 11.38 -2.50 -13.73
C TYR A 24 12.40 -3.17 -12.79
N THR A 25 11.93 -3.76 -11.69
CA THR A 25 12.79 -4.34 -10.66
C THR A 25 12.47 -5.82 -10.48
N PRO A 26 13.47 -6.73 -10.58
CA PRO A 26 13.26 -8.16 -10.37
C PRO A 26 13.01 -8.52 -8.89
N ALA A 27 13.28 -7.60 -7.96
CA ALA A 27 13.02 -7.80 -6.54
C ALA A 27 11.52 -7.71 -6.24
N GLU A 28 11.02 -8.72 -5.54
CA GLU A 28 9.62 -8.86 -5.14
C GLU A 28 9.40 -8.51 -3.66
N ASP A 29 10.29 -7.69 -3.10
CA ASP A 29 10.26 -7.31 -1.69
C ASP A 29 9.78 -5.86 -1.52
N ALA A 30 8.96 -5.64 -0.50
CA ALA A 30 8.62 -4.31 -0.04
C ALA A 30 9.81 -3.61 0.62
N ALA A 31 9.87 -2.29 0.49
CA ALA A 31 10.93 -1.48 1.11
C ALA A 31 10.91 -1.58 2.65
N LEU A 32 9.71 -1.60 3.23
CA LEU A 32 9.49 -1.78 4.67
C LEU A 32 9.03 -3.21 4.97
N LYS A 33 9.42 -3.71 6.15
CA LYS A 33 9.01 -5.03 6.62
C LYS A 33 7.55 -5.01 7.09
N PHE A 34 6.78 -5.97 6.62
CA PHE A 34 5.53 -6.39 7.24
C PHE A 34 5.87 -7.38 8.35
N HIS A 35 5.83 -6.91 9.60
CA HIS A 35 6.23 -7.69 10.77
C HIS A 35 7.65 -8.29 10.64
N ARG A 36 7.78 -9.54 10.19
CA ARG A 36 9.05 -10.28 10.03
C ARG A 36 9.48 -10.47 8.58
N SER A 37 8.65 -10.13 7.59
CA SER A 37 8.89 -10.41 6.18
C SER A 37 8.89 -9.12 5.33
N ARG A 38 9.56 -9.16 4.17
CA ARG A 38 9.42 -8.14 3.12
C ARG A 38 8.68 -8.65 1.89
N ALA A 39 8.46 -9.95 1.77
CA ALA A 39 7.81 -10.53 0.60
C ALA A 39 6.37 -10.03 0.49
N TRP A 40 5.97 -9.54 -0.68
CA TRP A 40 4.62 -9.01 -0.90
C TRP A 40 3.51 -10.03 -0.59
N GLU A 41 3.72 -11.31 -0.91
CA GLU A 41 2.77 -12.40 -0.60
C GLU A 41 2.52 -12.61 0.89
N SER A 42 3.46 -12.20 1.74
CA SER A 42 3.28 -12.29 3.19
C SER A 42 2.37 -11.19 3.74
N PHE A 43 2.09 -10.15 2.95
CA PHE A 43 1.17 -9.08 3.31
C PHE A 43 -0.28 -9.51 3.09
N THR A 44 -0.80 -10.26 4.07
CA THR A 44 -2.17 -10.79 4.08
C THR A 44 -3.05 -10.04 5.08
N TYR A 45 -4.37 -10.18 4.99
CA TYR A 45 -5.28 -9.61 5.98
C TYR A 45 -5.00 -10.10 7.41
N ARG A 46 -4.60 -11.36 7.59
CA ARG A 46 -4.20 -11.90 8.90
C ARG A 46 -2.93 -11.23 9.43
N GLU A 47 -1.96 -10.99 8.56
CA GLU A 47 -0.73 -10.29 8.93
C GLU A 47 -1.04 -8.82 9.28
N LEU A 48 -1.93 -8.18 8.52
CA LEU A 48 -2.37 -6.82 8.79
C LEU A 48 -3.12 -6.70 10.12
N GLU A 49 -3.94 -7.69 10.49
CA GLU A 49 -4.58 -7.78 11.80
C GLU A 49 -3.54 -7.90 12.92
N THR A 50 -2.52 -8.75 12.73
CA THR A 50 -1.41 -8.91 13.68
C THR A 50 -0.63 -7.59 13.88
N ILE A 51 -0.41 -6.83 12.80
CA ILE A 51 0.22 -5.51 12.84
C ILE A 51 -0.66 -4.51 13.59
N ALA A 52 -1.96 -4.49 13.33
CA ALA A 52 -2.92 -3.61 14.00
C ALA A 52 -2.98 -3.87 15.51
N ASP A 53 -3.06 -5.14 15.92
CA ASP A 53 -3.07 -5.55 17.32
C ASP A 53 -1.78 -5.10 18.03
N LYS A 54 -0.62 -5.32 17.41
CA LYS A 54 0.67 -4.88 17.94
C LYS A 54 0.75 -3.36 18.10
N ALA A 55 0.12 -2.62 17.19
CA ALA A 55 0.03 -1.16 17.23
C ALA A 55 -1.08 -0.64 18.16
N ARG A 56 -1.89 -1.52 18.77
CA ARG A 56 -3.07 -1.18 19.59
C ARG A 56 -4.10 -0.34 18.82
N LEU A 57 -4.26 -0.64 17.53
CA LEU A 57 -5.24 0.00 16.66
C LEU A 57 -6.51 -0.86 16.57
N PRO A 58 -7.68 -0.28 16.25
CA PRO A 58 -8.90 -1.05 16.05
C PRO A 58 -8.82 -1.92 14.78
N SER A 59 -8.51 -3.21 14.93
CA SER A 59 -8.25 -4.13 13.83
C SER A 59 -9.42 -4.21 12.82
N HIS A 60 -10.66 -4.12 13.28
CA HIS A 60 -11.83 -4.08 12.38
C HIS A 60 -11.81 -2.88 11.42
N LEU A 61 -11.40 -1.69 11.87
CA LEU A 61 -11.30 -0.49 11.01
C LEU A 61 -10.15 -0.65 10.01
N ILE A 62 -9.02 -1.17 10.44
CA ILE A 62 -7.87 -1.40 9.57
C ILE A 62 -8.22 -2.39 8.45
N ILE A 63 -8.83 -3.52 8.81
CA ILE A 63 -9.17 -4.58 7.85
C ILE A 63 -10.29 -4.15 6.89
N SER A 64 -11.33 -3.47 7.38
CA SER A 64 -12.39 -2.94 6.51
C SER A 64 -11.85 -1.90 5.52
N THR A 65 -11.02 -0.96 6.00
CA THR A 65 -10.38 0.05 5.14
C THR A 65 -9.48 -0.60 4.09
N ALA A 66 -8.72 -1.63 4.46
CA ALA A 66 -7.85 -2.35 3.52
C ALA A 66 -8.68 -3.04 2.42
N LYS A 67 -9.73 -3.77 2.79
CA LYS A 67 -10.63 -4.44 1.83
C LYS A 67 -11.29 -3.45 0.88
N GLU A 68 -11.81 -2.35 1.42
CA GLU A 68 -12.43 -1.30 0.61
C GLU A 68 -11.42 -0.65 -0.35
N THR A 69 -10.21 -0.39 0.12
CA THR A 69 -9.15 0.20 -0.73
C THR A 69 -8.79 -0.73 -1.88
N VAL A 70 -8.69 -2.02 -1.60
CA VAL A 70 -8.43 -3.08 -2.58
C VAL A 70 -9.54 -3.18 -3.60
N GLU A 71 -10.79 -3.28 -3.16
CA GLU A 71 -11.95 -3.34 -4.03
C GLU A 71 -12.04 -2.12 -4.95
N ARG A 72 -11.84 -0.92 -4.39
CA ARG A 72 -11.83 0.33 -5.17
C ARG A 72 -10.68 0.38 -6.16
N PHE A 73 -9.49 -0.04 -5.75
CA PHE A 73 -8.33 -0.07 -6.63
C PHE A 73 -8.56 -1.04 -7.78
N ASP A 74 -8.98 -2.27 -7.51
CA ASP A 74 -9.21 -3.29 -8.55
C ASP A 74 -10.32 -2.83 -9.51
N GLY A 75 -11.40 -2.24 -8.98
CA GLY A 75 -12.48 -1.67 -9.79
C GLY A 75 -12.03 -0.53 -10.70
N LEU A 76 -11.22 0.40 -10.20
CA LEU A 76 -10.67 1.51 -10.99
C LEU A 76 -9.60 1.03 -11.97
N TRP A 77 -8.76 0.08 -11.57
CA TRP A 77 -7.70 -0.47 -12.42
C TRP A 77 -8.28 -1.12 -13.66
N GLU A 78 -9.33 -1.94 -13.52
CA GLU A 78 -9.99 -2.55 -14.68
C GLU A 78 -10.59 -1.52 -15.65
N GLN A 79 -11.07 -0.37 -15.14
CA GLN A 79 -11.65 0.70 -15.96
C GLN A 79 -10.59 1.57 -16.64
N GLU A 80 -9.48 1.85 -15.96
CA GLU A 80 -8.54 2.90 -16.37
C GLU A 80 -7.21 2.39 -16.91
N LYS A 81 -6.82 1.13 -16.68
CA LYS A 81 -5.49 0.62 -17.06
C LYS A 81 -5.14 0.83 -18.54
N THR A 82 -6.14 0.82 -19.43
CA THR A 82 -5.97 1.04 -20.87
C THR A 82 -5.93 2.52 -21.27
N HIS A 83 -6.36 3.43 -20.40
CA HIS A 83 -6.31 4.88 -20.59
C HIS A 83 -5.01 5.49 -20.05
N LEU A 84 -4.28 4.75 -19.21
CA LEU A 84 -2.99 5.19 -18.69
C LEU A 84 -1.92 5.16 -19.78
N PRO A 85 -0.94 6.09 -19.74
CA PRO A 85 0.17 6.14 -20.70
C PRO A 85 1.24 5.06 -20.40
N PHE A 86 0.80 3.83 -20.13
CA PHE A 86 1.67 2.69 -19.84
C PHE A 86 1.75 1.76 -21.06
N SER A 87 2.90 1.12 -21.24
CA SER A 87 3.02 0.05 -22.24
C SER A 87 2.22 -1.17 -21.80
N GLY A 88 1.80 -2.00 -22.76
CA GLY A 88 1.12 -3.27 -22.47
C GLY A 88 1.95 -4.20 -21.58
N GLU A 89 3.28 -4.16 -21.68
CA GLU A 89 4.19 -4.94 -20.83
C GLU A 89 4.13 -4.50 -19.37
N VAL A 90 4.08 -3.19 -19.10
CA VAL A 90 3.95 -2.65 -17.74
C VAL A 90 2.61 -3.06 -17.13
N ILE A 91 1.52 -2.92 -17.89
CA ILE A 91 0.18 -3.33 -17.45
C ILE A 91 0.18 -4.83 -17.12
N ALA A 92 0.72 -5.67 -18.02
CA ALA A 92 0.78 -7.12 -17.83
C ALA A 92 1.64 -7.51 -16.60
N ALA A 93 2.76 -6.82 -16.36
CA ALA A 93 3.59 -7.05 -15.18
C ALA A 93 2.84 -6.71 -13.88
N ILE A 94 2.13 -5.59 -13.84
CA ILE A 94 1.30 -5.19 -12.70
C ILE A 94 0.17 -6.21 -12.47
N GLU A 95 -0.56 -6.62 -13.51
CA GLU A 95 -1.64 -7.61 -13.39
C GLU A 95 -1.12 -8.96 -12.90
N LYS A 96 0.01 -9.44 -13.43
CA LYS A 96 0.63 -10.69 -13.01
C LYS A 96 1.01 -10.63 -11.53
N HIS A 97 1.58 -9.51 -11.09
CA HIS A 97 1.91 -9.28 -9.69
C HIS A 97 0.65 -9.17 -8.81
N ARG A 98 -0.39 -8.48 -9.27
CA ARG A 98 -1.64 -8.33 -8.52
C ARG A 98 -2.31 -9.67 -8.22
N LYS A 99 -2.31 -10.61 -9.18
CA LYS A 99 -2.94 -11.94 -9.06
C LYS A 99 -2.39 -12.83 -7.92
N ARG A 100 -1.19 -12.56 -7.42
CA ARG A 100 -0.57 -13.33 -6.33
C ARG A 100 -0.68 -12.67 -4.95
N LEU A 101 -1.25 -11.46 -4.88
CA LEU A 101 -1.38 -10.74 -3.61
C LEU A 101 -2.72 -11.04 -2.94
N ALA A 102 -2.68 -11.09 -1.61
CA ALA A 102 -3.87 -11.29 -0.78
C ALA A 102 -4.58 -9.98 -0.43
N VAL A 103 -3.82 -8.90 -0.27
CA VAL A 103 -4.30 -7.52 -0.11
C VAL A 103 -4.00 -6.79 -1.40
#